data_AF-A0A848VJG9-F1
#
_entry.id   AF-A0A848VJG9-F1
#
_cell.length_a   1.000
_cell.length_b   1.000
_cell.length_c   1.000
_cell.angle_alpha   90.00
_cell.angle_beta   90.00
_cell.angle_gamma   90.00
#
_symmetry.space_group_name_H-M   'P 1'
#
loop_
_entity.id
_entity.type
_entity.pdbx_description
1 polymer ?
#
loop_
_entity_poly.entity_id
_entity_poly.type
_entity_poly.pdbx_seq_one_letter_code
_entity_poly.pdbx_strand_id
1 'polypeptide(L)'
;MRLHLDNHHRHLTWQGLQDAARKVAIVVVYVSVFCLLFPVLLIETGLRMDVLWPVRISVAAHIGGFVMLTGLGLVIWSMLLLALQGRGLPISHLPPARLVRSGPYHLFRHPIYVGFTIVVLGLGLTLSSFWVLFLSVPLLVALWLAYVLFLEEPLLRRRFGATYRTYASRRPLIVPMPGMLRRGLRRLWTRAQPHINRLANHTVALRRGSLILVTYGVLCATGALLYAVSTATLLSGHGVAPLASGWFVFWLAVATVTFSWLFWWIGNFRDIRDEPYHGLGRNGFISYGGLLGGIGVALLFSRSVAMHPLTVLDVMMQGLFLAYLVGRIGCLTYGCCFGAETHGECYIAYTNPEAKANRLGARPGVHRHPVQLYSAAHGILMVLVANAVAAGPVPAGTVTAISLVFLGIGRTFTESFRDRPRPLWGLFTYGHAGAWALVAAGWLLLFQIDPASTAAGPHTWTFGDFRTALAAWPGILAGTLVALAAFGTHRNRLGTWFG
;
A
#
# COMPACT_ATOMS: atom_id res chain seq x y z
N MET A 1 -64.40 3.60 38.38
CA MET A 1 -62.92 3.65 38.49
C MET A 1 -62.36 2.24 38.26
N ARG A 2 -62.05 1.89 37.00
CA ARG A 2 -61.31 0.66 36.65
C ARG A 2 -60.10 1.11 35.83
N LEU A 3 -58.92 0.93 36.40
CA LEU A 3 -57.63 1.22 35.79
C LEU A 3 -57.37 0.20 34.67
N HIS A 4 -57.29 0.67 33.42
CA HIS A 4 -56.70 -0.09 32.33
C HIS A 4 -55.17 -0.02 32.48
N LEU A 5 -54.57 -1.10 32.99
CA LEU A 5 -53.14 -1.33 32.90
C LEU A 5 -52.85 -1.95 31.54
N ASP A 6 -52.35 -1.13 30.61
CA ASP A 6 -51.90 -1.57 29.29
C ASP A 6 -50.51 -2.22 29.44
N ASN A 7 -50.50 -3.56 29.47
CA ASN A 7 -49.30 -4.36 29.69
C ASN A 7 -48.66 -4.68 28.34
N HIS A 8 -47.88 -3.75 27.78
CA HIS A 8 -47.07 -4.00 26.59
C HIS A 8 -45.86 -4.89 26.91
N HIS A 9 -46.08 -6.20 26.99
CA HIS A 9 -45.00 -7.19 26.93
C HIS A 9 -44.41 -7.22 25.51
N ARG A 10 -43.22 -6.63 25.32
CA ARG A 10 -42.42 -6.78 24.11
C ARG A 10 -41.92 -8.21 24.00
N HIS A 11 -42.64 -9.08 23.29
CA HIS A 11 -42.10 -10.37 22.89
C HIS A 11 -40.92 -10.14 21.92
N LEU A 12 -39.71 -10.51 22.36
CA LEU A 12 -38.53 -10.58 21.51
C LEU A 12 -38.76 -11.64 20.44
N THR A 13 -38.98 -11.21 19.20
CA THR A 13 -39.13 -12.13 18.07
C THR A 13 -37.79 -12.82 17.77
N TRP A 14 -37.83 -14.08 17.32
CA TRP A 14 -36.63 -14.83 16.90
C TRP A 14 -35.79 -14.07 15.86
N GLN A 15 -36.44 -13.31 14.97
CA GLN A 15 -35.76 -12.41 14.02
C GLN A 15 -35.03 -11.26 14.73
N GLY A 16 -35.63 -10.66 15.76
CA GLY A 16 -34.99 -9.62 16.58
C GLY A 16 -33.77 -10.13 17.34
N LEU A 17 -33.81 -11.37 17.83
CA LEU A 17 -32.66 -12.04 18.45
C LEU A 17 -31.54 -12.34 17.45
N GLN A 18 -31.88 -12.83 16.25
CA GLN A 18 -30.91 -13.07 15.17
C GLN A 18 -30.24 -11.76 14.70
N ASP A 19 -31.01 -10.69 14.54
CA ASP A 19 -30.48 -9.37 14.17
C ASP A 19 -29.59 -8.76 15.26
N ALA A 20 -29.97 -8.93 16.53
CA ALA A 20 -29.16 -8.50 17.67
C ALA A 20 -27.85 -9.29 17.73
N ALA A 21 -27.90 -10.62 17.61
CA ALA A 21 -26.73 -11.49 17.60
C ALA A 21 -25.78 -11.15 16.43
N ARG A 22 -26.32 -10.89 15.24
CA ARG A 22 -25.56 -10.45 14.07
C ARG A 22 -24.85 -9.11 14.31
N LYS A 23 -25.56 -8.13 14.89
CA LYS A 23 -24.96 -6.83 15.23
C LYS A 23 -23.84 -6.97 16.26
N VAL A 24 -24.05 -7.79 17.30
CA VAL A 24 -23.02 -8.08 18.31
C VAL A 24 -21.80 -8.75 17.68
N ALA A 25 -22.00 -9.79 16.85
CA ALA A 25 -20.90 -10.47 16.16
C ALA A 25 -20.07 -9.51 15.30
N ILE A 26 -20.72 -8.60 14.56
CA ILE A 26 -20.03 -7.59 13.75
C ILE A 26 -19.24 -6.61 14.63
N VAL A 27 -19.80 -6.16 15.75
CA VAL A 27 -19.10 -5.29 16.71
C VAL A 27 -17.88 -5.99 17.27
N VAL A 28 -18.02 -7.25 17.70
CA VAL A 28 -16.91 -8.06 18.22
C VAL A 28 -15.83 -8.20 17.16
N VAL A 29 -16.16 -8.60 15.93
CA VAL A 29 -15.17 -8.70 14.84
C VAL A 29 -14.50 -7.37 14.57
N TYR A 30 -15.25 -6.27 14.51
CA TYR A 30 -14.68 -4.94 14.27
C TYR A 30 -13.71 -4.51 15.38
N VAL A 31 -14.10 -4.67 16.64
CA VAL A 31 -13.25 -4.36 17.80
C VAL A 31 -12.02 -5.26 17.81
N SER A 32 -12.19 -6.57 17.60
CA SER A 32 -11.09 -7.53 17.55
C SER A 32 -10.09 -7.21 16.43
N VAL A 33 -10.56 -6.82 15.24
CA VAL A 33 -9.67 -6.53 14.10
C VAL A 33 -9.03 -5.15 14.22
N PHE A 34 -9.82 -4.10 14.42
CA PHE A 34 -9.35 -2.71 14.31
C PHE A 34 -8.87 -2.12 15.64
N CYS A 35 -9.43 -2.54 16.77
CA CYS A 35 -9.03 -2.03 18.08
C CYS A 35 -7.99 -2.93 18.78
N LEU A 36 -7.86 -4.20 18.40
CA LEU A 36 -6.94 -5.15 19.04
C LEU A 36 -5.86 -5.67 18.07
N LEU A 37 -6.23 -6.51 17.09
CA LEU A 37 -5.28 -7.19 16.21
C LEU A 37 -4.34 -6.22 15.50
N PHE A 38 -4.89 -5.17 14.91
CA PHE A 38 -4.11 -4.25 14.10
C PHE A 38 -3.14 -3.39 14.93
N PRO A 39 -3.57 -2.76 16.04
CA PRO A 39 -2.64 -2.12 16.97
C PRO A 39 -1.58 -3.05 17.53
N VAL A 40 -1.98 -4.26 17.94
CA VAL A 40 -1.04 -5.27 18.45
C VAL A 40 0.00 -5.59 17.39
N LEU A 41 -0.41 -5.86 16.14
CA LEU A 41 0.51 -6.14 15.05
C LEU A 41 1.53 -5.00 14.84
N LEU A 42 1.08 -3.74 14.88
CA LEU A 42 1.96 -2.58 14.75
C LEU A 42 2.92 -2.43 15.95
N ILE A 43 2.44 -2.60 17.17
CA ILE A 43 3.24 -2.49 18.40
C ILE A 43 4.27 -3.62 18.45
N GLU A 44 3.83 -4.86 18.26
CA GLU A 44 4.69 -6.06 18.22
C GLU A 44 5.77 -5.96 17.14
N THR A 45 5.44 -5.40 15.97
CA THR A 45 6.44 -5.13 14.92
C THR A 45 7.52 -4.16 15.42
N GLY A 46 7.14 -3.08 16.11
CA GLY A 46 8.08 -2.11 16.68
C GLY A 46 8.94 -2.70 17.79
N LEU A 47 8.32 -3.41 18.74
CA LEU A 47 9.05 -4.07 19.83
C LEU A 47 9.99 -5.16 19.33
N ARG A 48 9.57 -5.92 18.30
CA ARG A 48 10.44 -6.89 17.65
C ARG A 48 11.64 -6.21 16.98
N MET A 49 11.44 -5.05 16.36
CA MET A 49 12.53 -4.26 15.82
C MET A 49 13.46 -3.70 16.90
N ASP A 50 13.00 -3.38 18.11
CA ASP A 50 13.89 -2.99 19.21
C ASP A 50 14.83 -4.15 19.62
N VAL A 51 14.38 -5.40 19.46
CA VAL A 51 15.22 -6.58 19.70
C VAL A 51 16.23 -6.78 18.56
N LEU A 52 15.79 -6.63 17.30
CA LEU A 52 16.64 -6.85 16.12
C LEU A 52 17.62 -5.70 15.86
N TRP A 53 17.24 -4.47 16.20
CA TRP A 53 18.05 -3.26 16.07
C TRP A 53 17.81 -2.34 17.27
N PRO A 54 18.55 -2.54 18.38
CA PRO A 54 18.34 -1.79 19.61
C PRO A 54 18.84 -0.34 19.45
N VAL A 55 17.91 0.57 19.12
CA VAL A 55 18.16 2.02 19.14
C VAL A 55 17.70 2.58 20.48
N ARG A 56 18.66 2.96 21.33
CA ARG A 56 18.36 3.49 22.66
C ARG A 56 17.87 4.93 22.57
N ILE A 57 16.63 5.14 22.99
CA ILE A 57 16.11 6.44 23.39
C ILE A 57 15.82 6.39 24.89
N SER A 58 15.91 7.52 25.56
CA SER A 58 15.55 7.61 26.98
C SER A 58 14.53 8.71 27.15
N VAL A 59 13.32 8.32 27.52
CA VAL A 59 12.25 9.23 27.89
C VAL A 59 11.74 8.78 29.25
N ALA A 60 11.56 9.73 30.18
CA ALA A 60 11.02 9.40 31.48
C ALA A 60 9.64 8.75 31.31
N ALA A 61 9.48 7.50 31.80
CA ALA A 61 8.27 6.69 31.57
C ALA A 61 6.98 7.42 31.99
N HIS A 62 7.02 8.25 33.03
CA HIS A 62 5.90 9.07 33.48
C HIS A 62 5.41 10.08 32.42
N ILE A 63 6.31 10.61 31.57
CA ILE A 63 5.94 11.47 30.44
C ILE A 63 5.14 10.66 29.41
N GLY A 64 5.63 9.47 29.04
CA GLY A 64 4.93 8.56 28.14
C GLY A 64 3.57 8.14 28.69
N GLY A 65 3.52 7.77 29.98
CA GLY A 65 2.30 7.38 30.66
C GLY A 65 1.27 8.51 30.71
N PHE A 66 1.71 9.75 30.98
CA PHE A 66 0.85 10.92 30.92
C PHE A 66 0.28 11.14 29.51
N VAL A 67 1.13 11.11 28.48
CA VAL A 67 0.68 11.20 27.07
C VAL A 67 -0.35 10.11 26.77
N MET A 68 -0.07 8.86 27.14
CA MET A 68 -0.98 7.73 26.92
C MET A 68 -2.34 7.95 27.60
N LEU A 69 -2.36 8.39 28.87
CA LEU A 69 -3.58 8.65 29.62
C LEU A 69 -4.40 9.81 29.02
N THR A 70 -3.74 10.86 28.51
CA THR A 70 -4.45 11.95 27.80
C THR A 70 -5.12 11.45 26.52
N GLY A 71 -4.44 10.60 25.76
CA GLY A 71 -5.01 9.95 24.57
C GLY A 71 -6.19 9.06 24.90
N LEU A 72 -6.07 8.25 25.96
CA LEU A 72 -7.14 7.38 26.45
C LEU A 72 -8.36 8.19 26.90
N GLY A 73 -8.15 9.27 27.65
CA GLY A 73 -9.21 10.20 28.06
C GLY A 73 -9.93 10.80 26.85
N LEU A 74 -9.20 11.18 25.80
CA LEU A 74 -9.79 11.70 24.55
C LEU A 74 -10.64 10.65 23.82
N VAL A 75 -10.18 9.40 23.77
CA VAL A 75 -10.94 8.27 23.18
C VAL A 75 -12.23 8.04 23.97
N ILE A 76 -12.13 7.89 25.29
CA ILE A 76 -13.29 7.62 26.16
C ILE A 76 -14.30 8.76 26.07
N TRP A 77 -13.87 10.02 26.19
CA TRP A 77 -14.75 11.18 26.07
C TRP A 77 -15.47 11.17 24.71
N SER A 78 -14.74 10.96 23.62
CA SER A 78 -15.33 10.94 22.27
C SER A 78 -16.35 9.80 22.10
N MET A 79 -16.04 8.60 22.60
CA MET A 79 -16.95 7.44 22.56
C MET A 79 -18.21 7.69 23.39
N LEU A 80 -18.10 8.25 24.60
CA LEU A 80 -19.24 8.59 25.45
C LEU A 80 -20.16 9.60 24.77
N LEU A 81 -19.63 10.62 24.10
CA LEU A 81 -20.46 11.59 23.36
C LEU A 81 -21.20 10.93 22.19
N LEU A 82 -20.57 10.00 21.46
CA LEU A 82 -21.27 9.25 20.41
C LEU A 82 -22.38 8.37 20.97
N ALA A 83 -22.13 7.69 22.09
CA ALA A 83 -23.13 6.84 22.73
C ALA A 83 -24.32 7.67 23.25
N LEU A 84 -24.03 8.74 24.01
CA LEU A 84 -25.04 9.53 24.71
C LEU A 84 -25.79 10.51 23.79
N GLN A 85 -25.07 11.25 22.93
CA GLN A 85 -25.67 12.27 22.06
C GLN A 85 -25.97 11.72 20.66
N GLY A 86 -25.05 10.90 20.15
CA GLY A 86 -25.18 10.30 18.82
C GLY A 86 -26.14 9.11 18.77
N ARG A 87 -26.45 8.47 19.92
CA ARG A 87 -27.26 7.25 20.03
C ARG A 87 -26.75 6.11 19.14
N GLY A 88 -25.43 5.91 19.13
CA GLY A 88 -24.78 4.78 18.45
C GLY A 88 -23.29 4.72 18.77
N LEU A 89 -22.60 3.77 18.16
CA LEU A 89 -21.17 3.51 18.37
C LEU A 89 -20.34 3.99 17.17
N PRO A 90 -19.03 4.23 17.33
CA PRO A 90 -18.10 4.53 16.23
C PRO A 90 -17.83 3.29 15.36
N ILE A 91 -18.89 2.62 14.90
CA ILE A 91 -18.83 1.37 14.14
C ILE A 91 -19.76 1.53 12.94
N SER A 92 -19.27 1.28 11.72
CA SER A 92 -20.04 1.46 10.47
C SER A 92 -21.39 0.73 10.47
N HIS A 93 -21.51 -0.34 11.26
CA HIS A 93 -22.71 -1.19 11.37
C HIS A 93 -23.63 -0.85 12.56
N LEU A 94 -23.19 -0.01 13.50
CA LEU A 94 -24.03 0.61 14.54
C LEU A 94 -23.83 2.13 14.57
N PRO A 95 -23.97 2.82 13.42
CA PRO A 95 -23.43 4.15 13.31
C PRO A 95 -24.35 5.16 14.04
N PRO A 96 -23.84 6.27 14.59
CA PRO A 96 -24.61 7.18 15.44
C PRO A 96 -25.83 7.77 14.73
N ALA A 97 -27.05 7.61 15.24
CA ALA A 97 -28.26 8.16 14.61
C ALA A 97 -28.23 9.69 14.41
N ARG A 98 -27.49 10.41 15.27
CA ARG A 98 -27.34 11.88 15.21
C ARG A 98 -25.88 12.28 15.06
N LEU A 99 -25.66 13.37 14.32
CA LEU A 99 -24.34 13.96 14.16
C LEU A 99 -23.93 14.71 15.43
N VAL A 100 -22.93 14.18 16.14
CA VAL A 100 -22.32 14.81 17.32
C VAL A 100 -21.35 15.91 16.89
N ARG A 101 -21.43 17.08 17.54
CA ARG A 101 -20.62 18.28 17.22
C ARG A 101 -20.04 18.99 18.45
N SER A 102 -20.24 18.41 19.63
CA SER A 102 -19.85 18.97 20.94
C SER A 102 -18.56 18.31 21.45
N GLY A 103 -17.95 18.90 22.48
CA GLY A 103 -16.71 18.39 23.08
C GLY A 103 -15.56 18.30 22.06
N PRO A 104 -14.79 17.19 22.03
CA PRO A 104 -13.70 16.98 21.07
C PRO A 104 -14.10 17.13 19.59
N TYR A 105 -15.35 16.82 19.24
CA TYR A 105 -15.89 16.98 17.88
C TYR A 105 -16.01 18.46 17.46
N HIS A 106 -15.86 19.41 18.37
CA HIS A 106 -15.75 20.84 18.04
C HIS A 106 -14.34 21.24 17.59
N LEU A 107 -13.31 20.45 17.94
CA LEU A 107 -11.92 20.71 17.56
C LEU A 107 -11.58 20.07 16.21
N PHE A 108 -11.94 18.80 16.03
CA PHE A 108 -11.69 18.01 14.82
C PHE A 108 -12.75 16.94 14.62
N ARG A 109 -12.88 16.45 13.39
CA ARG A 109 -13.95 15.52 13.01
C ARG A 109 -13.75 14.09 13.49
N HIS A 110 -12.51 13.66 13.68
CA HIS A 110 -12.15 12.27 13.97
C HIS A 110 -11.34 12.13 15.27
N PRO A 111 -11.88 12.55 16.43
CA PRO A 111 -11.11 12.63 17.67
C PRO A 111 -10.72 11.29 18.29
N ILE A 112 -11.49 10.24 18.02
CA ILE A 112 -11.16 8.87 18.47
C ILE A 112 -9.83 8.42 17.87
N TYR A 113 -9.61 8.65 16.57
CA TYR A 113 -8.38 8.25 15.89
C TYR A 113 -7.16 9.07 16.33
N VAL A 114 -7.36 10.35 16.62
CA VAL A 114 -6.34 11.21 17.22
C VAL A 114 -5.96 10.70 18.60
N GLY A 115 -6.95 10.46 19.47
CA GLY A 115 -6.72 9.92 20.80
C GLY A 115 -6.03 8.55 20.76
N PHE A 116 -6.43 7.68 19.84
CA PHE A 116 -5.80 6.38 19.65
C PHE A 116 -4.33 6.48 19.20
N THR A 117 -4.03 7.44 18.32
CA THR A 117 -2.65 7.74 17.92
C THR A 117 -1.81 8.22 19.11
N ILE A 118 -2.39 9.07 19.97
CA ILE A 118 -1.74 9.57 21.20
C ILE A 118 -1.50 8.42 22.19
N VAL A 119 -2.42 7.45 22.29
CA VAL A 119 -2.22 6.24 23.11
C VAL A 119 -1.01 5.46 22.65
N VAL A 120 -0.91 5.14 21.35
CA VAL A 120 0.23 4.38 20.82
C VAL A 120 1.54 5.17 20.90
N LEU A 121 1.50 6.48 20.71
CA LEU A 121 2.64 7.38 20.94
C LEU A 121 3.09 7.34 22.39
N GLY A 122 2.17 7.50 23.35
CA GLY A 122 2.46 7.44 24.77
C GLY A 122 3.00 6.08 25.21
N LEU A 123 2.49 4.98 24.65
CA LEU A 123 3.03 3.64 24.87
C LEU A 123 4.49 3.53 24.38
N GLY A 124 4.77 3.97 23.15
CA GLY A 124 6.13 3.99 22.60
C GLY A 124 7.10 4.81 23.47
N LEU A 125 6.66 5.97 23.98
CA LEU A 125 7.45 6.79 24.91
C LEU A 125 7.65 6.11 26.27
N THR A 126 6.62 5.45 26.81
CA THR A 126 6.68 4.76 28.10
C THR A 126 7.67 3.60 28.05
N LEU A 127 7.65 2.86 26.95
CA LEU A 127 8.56 1.74 26.69
C LEU A 127 9.94 2.19 26.20
N SER A 128 10.14 3.50 25.95
CA SER A 128 11.34 4.03 25.29
C SER A 128 11.69 3.27 23.99
N SER A 129 10.64 2.88 23.24
CA SER A 129 10.76 2.13 21.99
C SER A 129 10.92 3.09 20.82
N PHE A 130 12.10 3.11 20.20
CA PHE A 130 12.36 3.93 19.03
C PHE A 130 11.51 3.49 17.84
N TRP A 131 11.42 2.17 17.62
CA TRP A 131 10.72 1.63 16.45
C TRP A 131 9.21 1.77 16.54
N VAL A 132 8.59 1.68 17.72
CA VAL A 132 7.16 1.98 17.85
C VAL A 132 6.87 3.45 17.47
N LEU A 133 7.74 4.38 17.86
CA LEU A 133 7.57 5.80 17.57
C LEU A 133 7.84 6.14 16.09
N PHE A 134 8.90 5.59 15.51
CA PHE A 134 9.35 5.96 14.17
C PHE A 134 8.68 5.14 13.06
N LEU A 135 8.30 3.90 13.34
CA LEU A 135 7.72 2.97 12.37
C LEU A 135 6.21 2.86 12.57
N SER A 136 5.76 2.48 13.78
CA SER A 136 4.37 2.09 14.03
C SER A 136 3.41 3.29 14.10
N VAL A 137 3.80 4.40 14.72
CA VAL A 137 2.94 5.60 14.84
C VAL A 137 2.65 6.27 13.49
N PRO A 138 3.64 6.61 12.63
CA PRO A 138 3.36 7.18 11.31
C PRO A 138 2.52 6.25 10.44
N LEU A 139 2.76 4.95 10.55
CA LEU A 139 2.03 3.92 9.83
C LEU A 139 0.57 3.84 10.27
N LEU A 140 0.31 3.84 11.58
CA LEU A 140 -1.03 3.92 12.16
C LEU A 140 -1.76 5.16 11.63
N VAL A 141 -1.11 6.33 11.66
CA VAL A 141 -1.69 7.59 11.16
C VAL A 141 -2.06 7.49 9.69
N ALA A 142 -1.16 7.00 8.85
CA ALA A 142 -1.42 6.82 7.43
C ALA A 142 -2.64 5.90 7.19
N LEU A 143 -2.76 4.84 7.98
CA LEU A 143 -3.79 3.82 7.84
C LEU A 143 -5.17 4.30 8.24
N TRP A 144 -5.31 4.87 9.43
CA TRP A 144 -6.62 5.36 9.83
C TRP A 144 -7.01 6.61 9.04
N LEU A 145 -6.06 7.47 8.65
CA LEU A 145 -6.34 8.61 7.77
C LEU A 145 -6.92 8.13 6.44
N ALA A 146 -6.41 7.01 5.92
CA ALA A 146 -7.04 6.32 4.80
C ALA A 146 -8.49 5.97 5.11
N TYR A 147 -8.69 5.13 6.11
CA TYR A 147 -10.02 4.65 6.49
C TYR A 147 -11.03 5.81 6.62
N VAL A 148 -10.62 6.88 7.29
CA VAL A 148 -11.39 8.09 7.50
C VAL A 148 -11.72 8.79 6.18
N LEU A 149 -10.75 9.05 5.31
CA LEU A 149 -10.98 9.79 4.07
C LEU A 149 -11.89 9.03 3.08
N PHE A 150 -11.92 7.71 3.20
CA PHE A 150 -12.38 6.86 2.11
C PHE A 150 -13.59 6.01 2.42
N LEU A 151 -13.72 5.59 3.68
CA LEU A 151 -14.89 4.89 4.15
C LEU A 151 -15.72 5.83 5.00
N GLU A 152 -15.14 6.38 6.06
CA GLU A 152 -15.91 7.11 7.06
C GLU A 152 -16.49 8.43 6.53
N GLU A 153 -15.67 9.31 5.94
CA GLU A 153 -16.11 10.60 5.43
C GLU A 153 -17.19 10.49 4.33
N PRO A 154 -17.03 9.63 3.31
CA PRO A 154 -18.07 9.43 2.32
C PRO A 154 -19.36 8.85 2.92
N LEU A 155 -19.27 7.90 3.85
CA LEU A 155 -20.44 7.35 4.54
C LEU A 155 -21.15 8.43 5.37
N LEU A 156 -20.41 9.27 6.09
CA LEU A 156 -20.95 10.38 6.87
C LEU A 156 -21.63 11.42 5.95
N ARG A 157 -21.03 11.74 4.80
CA ARG A 157 -21.64 12.64 3.79
C ARG A 157 -22.93 12.06 3.20
N ARG A 158 -22.96 10.76 2.89
CA ARG A 158 -24.17 10.08 2.39
C ARG A 158 -25.28 10.08 3.42
N ARG A 159 -24.93 9.81 4.68
CA ARG A 159 -25.89 9.66 5.77
C ARG A 159 -26.48 10.97 6.27
N PHE A 160 -25.64 11.97 6.50
CA PHE A 160 -26.03 13.25 7.12
C PHE A 160 -26.14 14.40 6.12
N GLY A 161 -25.84 14.16 4.84
CA GLY A 161 -26.08 15.10 3.75
C GLY A 161 -25.46 16.49 3.97
N ALA A 162 -26.28 17.52 3.80
CA ALA A 162 -25.87 18.92 3.90
C ALA A 162 -25.34 19.28 5.29
N THR A 163 -25.93 18.73 6.35
CA THR A 163 -25.54 19.02 7.74
C THR A 163 -24.09 18.65 8.00
N TYR A 164 -23.65 17.49 7.49
CA TYR A 164 -22.24 17.09 7.62
C TYR A 164 -21.31 17.91 6.74
N ARG A 165 -21.75 18.35 5.55
CA ARG A 165 -20.94 19.25 4.70
C ARG A 165 -20.67 20.59 5.39
N THR A 166 -21.67 21.18 6.03
CA THR A 166 -21.50 22.43 6.80
C THR A 166 -20.61 22.23 8.03
N TYR A 167 -20.72 21.07 8.69
CA TYR A 167 -19.83 20.72 9.79
C TYR A 167 -18.38 20.54 9.30
N ALA A 168 -18.18 19.82 8.20
CA ALA A 168 -16.88 19.56 7.58
C ALA A 168 -16.19 20.79 7.00
N SER A 169 -16.94 21.81 6.57
CA SER A 169 -16.34 23.07 6.12
C SER A 169 -15.78 23.89 7.27
N ARG A 170 -16.32 23.73 8.47
CA ARG A 170 -15.91 24.46 9.68
C ARG A 170 -14.87 23.74 10.52
N ARG A 171 -14.79 22.40 10.45
CA ARG A 171 -13.94 21.58 11.32
C ARG A 171 -12.86 20.81 10.55
N PRO A 172 -11.59 20.87 10.98
CA PRO A 172 -10.52 20.09 10.35
C PRO A 172 -10.73 18.59 10.54
N LEU A 173 -10.05 17.79 9.72
CA LEU A 173 -10.12 16.33 9.77
C LEU A 173 -9.52 15.74 11.07
N ILE A 174 -8.26 16.10 11.36
CA ILE A 174 -7.41 15.49 12.39
C ILE A 174 -6.91 16.57 13.36
N VAL A 175 -5.95 17.36 12.91
CA VAL A 175 -5.41 18.53 13.61
C VAL A 175 -5.80 19.74 12.77
N PRO A 176 -6.10 20.91 13.36
CA PRO A 176 -6.15 22.15 12.61
C PRO A 176 -4.82 22.35 11.87
N MET A 177 -4.76 21.91 10.61
CA MET A 177 -3.65 22.24 9.74
C MET A 177 -3.60 23.77 9.63
N PRO A 178 -2.43 24.40 9.81
CA PRO A 178 -2.29 25.82 9.58
C PRO A 178 -2.87 26.15 8.20
N GLY A 179 -3.76 27.15 8.12
CA GLY A 179 -4.44 27.50 6.87
C GLY A 179 -3.45 27.83 5.73
N MET A 180 -2.23 28.23 6.08
CA MET A 180 -1.12 28.39 5.14
C MET A 180 -0.69 27.07 4.48
N LEU A 181 -0.50 25.99 5.24
CA LEU A 181 -0.10 24.68 4.72
C LEU A 181 -1.16 24.09 3.79
N ARG A 182 -2.44 24.13 4.20
CA ARG A 182 -3.55 23.63 3.37
C ARG A 182 -3.67 24.41 2.06
N ARG A 183 -3.57 25.74 2.10
CA ARG A 183 -3.56 26.58 0.89
C ARG A 183 -2.35 26.31 0.02
N GLY A 184 -1.17 26.10 0.62
CA GLY A 184 0.07 25.74 -0.07
C GLY A 184 -0.06 24.42 -0.84
N LEU A 185 -0.50 23.34 -0.17
CA LEU A 185 -0.71 22.03 -0.80
C LEU A 185 -1.76 22.09 -1.92
N ARG A 186 -2.87 22.80 -1.71
CA ARG A 186 -3.89 22.99 -2.75
C ARG A 186 -3.34 23.75 -3.95
N ARG A 187 -2.56 24.81 -3.73
CA ARG A 187 -1.88 25.57 -4.81
C ARG A 187 -0.89 24.69 -5.56
N LEU A 188 -0.08 23.91 -4.85
CA LEU A 188 0.86 22.96 -5.45
C LEU A 188 0.13 21.95 -6.33
N TRP A 189 -0.93 21.33 -5.82
CA TRP A 189 -1.75 20.40 -6.58
C TRP A 189 -2.36 21.06 -7.82
N THR A 190 -3.00 22.21 -7.67
CA THR A 190 -3.67 22.92 -8.79
C THR A 190 -2.67 23.27 -9.90
N ARG A 191 -1.43 23.62 -9.55
CA ARG A 191 -0.34 23.86 -10.53
C ARG A 191 0.14 22.57 -11.18
N ALA A 192 0.27 21.48 -10.43
CA ALA A 192 0.75 20.20 -10.94
C ALA A 192 -0.30 19.44 -11.77
N GLN A 193 -1.59 19.62 -11.48
CA GLN A 193 -2.68 18.82 -12.01
C GLN A 193 -2.79 18.81 -13.55
N PRO A 194 -2.62 19.95 -14.28
CA PRO A 194 -2.59 19.92 -15.74
C PRO A 194 -1.45 19.08 -16.30
N HIS A 195 -0.27 19.13 -15.68
CA HIS A 195 0.90 18.34 -16.09
C HIS A 195 0.70 16.85 -15.79
N ILE A 196 0.14 16.52 -14.63
CA ILE A 196 -0.22 15.15 -14.28
C ILE A 196 -1.24 14.58 -15.27
N ASN A 197 -2.27 15.35 -15.64
CA ASN A 197 -3.26 14.92 -16.63
C ASN A 197 -2.64 14.78 -18.03
N ARG A 198 -1.72 15.67 -18.42
CA ARG A 198 -0.96 15.53 -19.67
C ARG A 198 -0.16 14.23 -19.68
N LEU A 199 0.54 13.93 -18.57
CA LEU A 199 1.32 12.71 -18.41
C LEU A 199 0.41 11.46 -18.44
N ALA A 200 -0.71 11.47 -17.72
CA ALA A 200 -1.68 10.37 -17.70
C ALA A 200 -2.24 10.04 -19.10
N ASN A 201 -2.31 11.05 -19.99
CA ASN A 201 -2.79 10.88 -21.35
C ASN A 201 -1.67 10.65 -22.38
N HIS A 202 -0.42 10.50 -21.94
CA HIS A 202 0.72 10.22 -22.79
C HIS A 202 1.00 8.71 -22.89
N THR A 203 0.13 7.98 -23.60
CA THR A 203 0.18 6.51 -23.67
C THR A 203 1.34 6.00 -24.55
N VAL A 204 1.66 6.72 -25.63
CA VAL A 204 2.60 6.27 -26.67
C VAL A 204 3.80 7.20 -26.71
N ALA A 205 4.99 6.62 -26.61
CA ALA A 205 6.25 7.36 -26.69
C ALA A 205 6.68 7.60 -28.14
N LEU A 206 6.59 6.57 -28.99
CA LEU A 206 6.99 6.64 -30.39
C LEU A 206 6.15 5.69 -31.24
N ARG A 207 5.83 6.10 -32.47
CA ARG A 207 5.25 5.23 -33.50
C ARG A 207 6.15 5.26 -34.73
N ARG A 208 6.51 4.09 -35.26
CA ARG A 208 7.26 3.96 -36.52
C ARG A 208 6.75 2.74 -37.29
N GLY A 209 5.99 2.99 -38.36
CA GLY A 209 5.33 1.91 -39.11
C GLY A 209 4.38 1.11 -38.21
N SER A 210 4.50 -0.21 -38.23
CA SER A 210 3.74 -1.12 -37.35
C SER A 210 4.25 -1.14 -35.90
N LEU A 211 5.44 -0.61 -35.62
CA LEU A 211 6.02 -0.63 -34.28
C LEU A 211 5.50 0.54 -33.43
N ILE A 212 5.01 0.22 -32.23
CA ILE A 212 4.54 1.17 -31.23
C ILE A 212 5.39 0.98 -29.97
N LEU A 213 6.12 2.03 -29.58
CA LEU A 213 6.81 2.09 -28.30
C LEU A 213 5.91 2.78 -27.28
N VAL A 214 5.47 2.04 -26.26
CA VAL A 214 4.55 2.53 -25.24
C VAL A 214 5.32 3.24 -24.13
N THR A 215 4.83 4.41 -23.69
CA THR A 215 5.45 5.18 -22.60
C THR A 215 5.54 4.36 -21.30
N TYR A 216 4.52 3.52 -21.06
CA TYR A 216 4.53 2.51 -19.98
C TYR A 216 5.81 1.67 -19.97
N GLY A 217 6.16 1.07 -21.11
CA GLY A 217 7.30 0.17 -21.18
C GLY A 217 8.64 0.86 -21.08
N VAL A 218 8.76 2.10 -21.58
CA VAL A 218 9.94 2.94 -21.33
C VAL A 218 10.11 3.17 -19.83
N LEU A 219 9.04 3.53 -19.11
CA LEU A 219 9.09 3.72 -17.66
C LEU A 219 9.34 2.41 -16.91
N CYS A 220 8.78 1.28 -17.34
CA CYS A 220 9.09 -0.03 -16.78
C CYS A 220 10.56 -0.41 -17.00
N ALA A 221 11.14 -0.11 -18.17
CA ALA A 221 12.55 -0.33 -18.45
C ALA A 221 13.43 0.59 -17.58
N THR A 222 13.07 1.87 -17.39
CA THR A 222 13.76 2.76 -16.44
C THR A 222 13.68 2.22 -15.01
N GLY A 223 12.52 1.72 -14.58
CA GLY A 223 12.38 1.07 -13.28
C GLY A 223 13.24 -0.18 -13.15
N ALA A 224 13.29 -1.02 -14.20
CA ALA A 224 14.14 -2.21 -14.26
C ALA A 224 15.63 -1.85 -14.25
N LEU A 225 16.03 -0.75 -14.90
CA LEU A 225 17.40 -0.23 -14.86
C LEU A 225 17.78 0.20 -13.44
N LEU A 226 16.94 1.01 -12.79
CA LEU A 226 17.17 1.43 -11.39
C LEU A 226 17.25 0.22 -10.46
N TYR A 227 16.37 -0.77 -10.67
CA TYR A 227 16.40 -2.01 -9.93
C TYR A 227 17.69 -2.79 -10.13
N ALA A 228 18.10 -2.97 -11.38
CA ALA A 228 19.29 -3.70 -11.77
C ALA A 228 20.56 -3.03 -11.24
N VAL A 229 20.68 -1.71 -11.38
CA VAL A 229 21.78 -0.93 -10.81
C VAL A 229 21.81 -1.10 -9.29
N SER A 230 20.68 -0.86 -8.60
CA SER A 230 20.59 -1.01 -7.13
C SER A 230 21.04 -2.38 -6.65
N THR A 231 20.47 -3.42 -7.25
CA THR A 231 20.66 -4.79 -6.79
C THR A 231 22.08 -5.23 -7.07
N ALA A 232 22.63 -4.87 -8.24
CA ALA A 232 23.97 -5.26 -8.60
C ALA A 232 25.03 -4.57 -7.72
N THR A 233 24.86 -3.28 -7.43
CA THR A 233 25.80 -2.53 -6.58
C THR A 233 25.78 -3.01 -5.14
N LEU A 234 24.58 -3.25 -4.59
CA LEU A 234 24.42 -3.76 -3.23
C LEU A 234 24.98 -5.18 -3.08
N LEU A 235 24.70 -6.10 -4.02
CA LEU A 235 25.29 -7.45 -4.01
C LEU A 235 26.81 -7.40 -4.03
N SER A 236 27.39 -6.50 -4.83
CA SER A 236 28.84 -6.31 -4.85
C SER A 236 29.39 -5.67 -3.59
N GLY A 237 28.61 -4.84 -2.90
CA GLY A 237 28.92 -4.37 -1.55
C GLY A 237 29.04 -5.52 -0.54
N HIS A 238 28.31 -6.61 -0.74
CA HIS A 238 28.44 -7.87 0.01
C HIS A 238 29.52 -8.82 -0.54
N GLY A 239 30.45 -8.34 -1.37
CA GLY A 239 31.58 -9.12 -1.88
C GLY A 239 31.30 -9.95 -3.14
N VAL A 240 30.13 -9.82 -3.75
CA VAL A 240 29.83 -10.52 -5.02
C VAL A 240 30.50 -9.83 -6.20
N ALA A 241 31.16 -10.60 -7.07
CA ALA A 241 31.80 -10.05 -8.26
C ALA A 241 30.81 -9.24 -9.12
N PRO A 242 31.12 -7.99 -9.54
CA PRO A 242 30.17 -7.13 -10.27
C PRO A 242 29.56 -7.78 -11.51
N LEU A 243 30.36 -8.55 -12.25
CA LEU A 243 29.86 -9.25 -13.43
C LEU A 243 28.81 -10.33 -13.07
N ALA A 244 29.01 -11.06 -11.98
CA ALA A 244 28.04 -12.03 -11.48
C ALA A 244 26.76 -11.34 -10.99
N SER A 245 26.89 -10.21 -10.29
CA SER A 245 25.76 -9.36 -9.89
C SER A 245 24.97 -8.85 -11.11
N GLY A 246 25.65 -8.45 -12.19
CA GLY A 246 25.04 -8.06 -13.45
C GLY A 246 24.27 -9.20 -14.12
N TRP A 247 24.86 -10.40 -14.19
CA TRP A 247 24.17 -11.56 -14.77
C TRP A 247 23.01 -12.05 -13.92
N PHE A 248 23.09 -11.90 -12.59
CA PHE A 248 21.97 -12.17 -11.70
C PHE A 248 20.75 -11.31 -12.05
N VAL A 249 20.92 -9.99 -12.18
CA VAL A 249 19.79 -9.10 -12.51
C VAL A 249 19.25 -9.34 -13.93
N PHE A 250 20.09 -9.77 -14.87
CA PHE A 250 19.64 -10.24 -16.18
C PHE A 250 18.74 -11.48 -16.07
N TRP A 251 19.21 -12.55 -15.42
CA TRP A 251 18.43 -13.78 -15.27
C TRP A 251 17.17 -13.57 -14.46
N LEU A 252 17.22 -12.65 -13.50
CA LEU A 252 16.06 -12.23 -12.74
C LEU A 252 15.01 -11.56 -13.63
N ALA A 253 15.41 -10.68 -14.56
CA ALA A 253 14.50 -10.06 -15.52
C ALA A 253 13.89 -11.13 -16.46
N VAL A 254 14.71 -12.05 -16.97
CA VAL A 254 14.26 -13.17 -17.82
C VAL A 254 13.22 -14.03 -17.08
N ALA A 255 13.54 -14.50 -15.87
CA ALA A 255 12.63 -15.33 -15.10
C ALA A 255 11.33 -14.60 -14.74
N THR A 256 11.42 -13.31 -14.39
CA THR A 256 10.23 -12.50 -14.08
C THR A 256 9.28 -12.45 -15.28
N VAL A 257 9.79 -12.19 -16.49
CA VAL A 257 8.98 -12.15 -17.72
C VAL A 257 8.45 -13.53 -18.08
N THR A 258 9.31 -14.54 -18.11
CA THR A 258 8.97 -15.91 -18.50
C THR A 258 7.93 -16.52 -17.57
N PHE A 259 8.11 -16.43 -16.25
CA PHE A 259 7.13 -16.98 -15.30
C PHE A 259 5.83 -16.17 -15.29
N SER A 260 5.89 -14.83 -15.47
CA SER A 260 4.66 -14.04 -15.59
C SER A 260 3.84 -14.46 -16.82
N TRP A 261 4.52 -14.80 -17.92
CA TRP A 261 3.90 -15.31 -19.14
C TRP A 261 3.37 -16.74 -18.95
N LEU A 262 4.16 -17.65 -18.36
CA LEU A 262 3.73 -19.02 -18.07
C LEU A 262 2.49 -19.06 -17.17
N PHE A 263 2.43 -18.22 -16.13
CA PHE A 263 1.26 -18.14 -15.27
C PHE A 263 0.03 -17.60 -16.01
N TRP A 264 0.22 -16.73 -17.01
CA TRP A 264 -0.87 -16.31 -17.86
C TRP A 264 -1.46 -17.49 -18.66
N TRP A 265 -0.62 -18.38 -19.19
CA TRP A 265 -1.10 -19.61 -19.85
C TRP A 265 -1.87 -20.51 -18.89
N ILE A 266 -1.33 -20.73 -17.68
CA ILE A 266 -2.00 -21.55 -16.65
C ILE A 266 -3.37 -20.94 -16.28
N GLY A 267 -3.42 -19.62 -16.07
CA GLY A 267 -4.63 -18.91 -15.69
C GLY A 267 -5.71 -18.87 -16.77
N ASN A 268 -5.33 -19.01 -18.05
CA ASN A 268 -6.24 -19.02 -19.20
C ASN A 268 -6.27 -20.38 -19.91
N PHE A 269 -5.88 -21.46 -19.21
CA PHE A 269 -5.79 -22.79 -19.80
C PHE A 269 -7.11 -23.28 -20.42
N ARG A 270 -8.25 -22.92 -19.81
CA ARG A 270 -9.58 -23.24 -20.36
C ARG A 270 -9.80 -22.55 -21.70
N ASP A 271 -9.59 -21.23 -21.78
CA ASP A 271 -9.72 -20.46 -23.02
C ASP A 271 -8.78 -20.98 -24.13
N ILE A 272 -7.56 -21.40 -23.77
CA ILE A 272 -6.58 -21.97 -24.72
C ILE A 272 -7.02 -23.36 -25.20
N ARG A 273 -7.57 -24.20 -24.32
CA ARG A 273 -8.06 -25.53 -24.67
C ARG A 273 -9.33 -25.46 -25.52
N ASP A 274 -10.23 -24.56 -25.16
CA ASP A 274 -11.57 -24.46 -25.76
C ASP A 274 -11.53 -23.65 -27.07
N GLU A 275 -10.65 -22.65 -27.20
CA GLU A 275 -10.44 -21.86 -28.42
C GLU A 275 -8.94 -21.65 -28.73
N PRO A 276 -8.19 -22.67 -29.22
CA PRO A 276 -6.73 -22.60 -29.35
C PRO A 276 -6.22 -21.44 -30.21
N TYR A 277 -6.85 -21.22 -31.37
CA TYR A 277 -6.44 -20.15 -32.30
C TYR A 277 -6.66 -18.74 -31.73
N HIS A 278 -7.74 -18.52 -30.99
CA HIS A 278 -8.03 -17.22 -30.35
C HIS A 278 -7.30 -17.04 -29.03
N GLY A 279 -7.17 -18.10 -28.24
CA GLY A 279 -6.44 -18.15 -26.98
C GLY A 279 -4.95 -17.88 -27.15
N LEU A 280 -4.29 -18.54 -28.11
CA LEU A 280 -2.86 -18.35 -28.42
C LEU A 280 -2.55 -16.98 -29.03
N GLY A 281 -3.53 -16.34 -29.68
CA GLY A 281 -3.40 -14.99 -30.22
C GLY A 281 -3.43 -13.88 -29.17
N ARG A 282 -3.87 -14.19 -27.94
CA ARG A 282 -3.84 -13.25 -26.80
C ARG A 282 -2.51 -13.38 -26.07
N ASN A 283 -1.98 -12.26 -25.60
CA ASN A 283 -0.77 -12.24 -24.78
C ASN A 283 -1.03 -11.45 -23.50
N GLY A 284 -0.54 -11.96 -22.39
CA GLY A 284 -0.66 -11.31 -21.09
C GLY A 284 0.37 -11.82 -20.10
N PHE A 285 0.42 -11.14 -18.96
CA PHE A 285 1.36 -11.39 -17.89
C PHE A 285 0.61 -11.41 -16.56
N ILE A 286 0.83 -12.44 -15.75
CA ILE A 286 0.29 -12.55 -14.38
C ILE A 286 1.43 -12.31 -13.39
N SER A 287 1.29 -11.27 -12.57
CA SER A 287 2.35 -10.80 -11.66
C SER A 287 2.80 -11.83 -10.61
N TYR A 288 1.95 -12.77 -10.21
CA TYR A 288 2.33 -13.82 -9.25
C TYR A 288 3.40 -14.75 -9.82
N GLY A 289 3.35 -15.04 -11.12
CA GLY A 289 4.38 -15.81 -11.79
C GLY A 289 5.73 -15.12 -11.72
N GLY A 290 5.78 -13.82 -12.02
CA GLY A 290 7.01 -13.03 -11.93
C GLY A 290 7.64 -13.03 -10.54
N LEU A 291 6.84 -12.93 -9.47
CA LEU A 291 7.32 -13.01 -8.09
C LEU A 291 7.97 -14.38 -7.79
N LEU A 292 7.30 -15.48 -8.16
CA LEU A 292 7.81 -16.84 -7.94
C LEU A 292 9.07 -17.12 -8.76
N GLY A 293 9.10 -16.69 -10.02
CA GLY A 293 10.29 -16.77 -10.87
C GLY A 293 11.47 -15.99 -10.25
N GLY A 294 11.20 -14.79 -9.72
CA GLY A 294 12.22 -13.98 -9.07
C GLY A 294 12.79 -14.58 -7.79
N ILE A 295 11.93 -15.12 -6.92
CA ILE A 295 12.36 -15.86 -5.72
C ILE A 295 13.18 -17.10 -6.12
N GLY A 296 12.75 -17.84 -7.15
CA GLY A 296 13.48 -19.00 -7.66
C GLY A 296 14.90 -18.67 -8.10
N VAL A 297 15.09 -17.61 -8.91
CA VAL A 297 16.44 -17.16 -9.31
C VAL A 297 17.24 -16.70 -8.09
N ALA A 298 16.65 -15.97 -7.15
CA ALA A 298 17.33 -15.54 -5.93
C ALA A 298 17.88 -16.73 -5.11
N LEU A 299 17.10 -17.80 -4.96
CA LEU A 299 17.51 -19.01 -4.22
C LEU A 299 18.56 -19.86 -4.94
N LEU A 300 18.58 -19.84 -6.27
CA LEU A 300 19.63 -20.50 -7.06
C LEU A 300 20.92 -19.69 -7.01
N PHE A 301 20.80 -18.37 -7.16
CA PHE A 301 21.92 -17.45 -7.10
C PHE A 301 22.59 -17.46 -5.73
N SER A 302 21.81 -17.45 -4.64
CA SER A 302 22.34 -17.48 -3.27
C SER A 302 23.25 -18.68 -3.04
N ARG A 303 22.91 -19.84 -3.61
CA ARG A 303 23.76 -21.04 -3.58
C ARG A 303 25.05 -20.86 -4.39
N SER A 304 24.96 -20.24 -5.57
CA SER A 304 26.12 -20.05 -6.45
C SER A 304 27.19 -19.13 -5.88
N VAL A 305 26.80 -18.20 -4.99
CA VAL A 305 27.73 -17.24 -4.34
C VAL A 305 27.90 -17.50 -2.84
N ALA A 306 27.42 -18.64 -2.34
CA ALA A 306 27.47 -19.02 -0.92
C ALA A 306 26.94 -17.95 0.06
N MET A 307 25.92 -17.18 -0.37
CA MET A 307 25.29 -16.13 0.43
C MET A 307 23.99 -16.63 1.05
N HIS A 308 23.66 -16.15 2.25
CA HIS A 308 22.38 -16.48 2.89
C HIS A 308 21.21 -15.97 2.03
N PRO A 309 20.19 -16.80 1.73
CA PRO A 309 19.13 -16.45 0.78
C PRO A 309 18.33 -15.22 1.21
N LEU A 310 18.10 -15.03 2.52
CA LEU A 310 17.39 -13.84 3.01
C LEU A 310 18.18 -12.54 2.80
N THR A 311 19.53 -12.61 2.76
CA THR A 311 20.36 -11.44 2.43
C THR A 311 20.15 -11.02 0.97
N VAL A 312 20.07 -11.99 0.05
CA VAL A 312 19.77 -11.72 -1.37
C VAL A 312 18.39 -11.08 -1.51
N LEU A 313 17.38 -11.60 -0.79
CA LEU A 313 16.03 -11.02 -0.81
C LEU A 313 15.98 -9.61 -0.22
N ASP A 314 16.71 -9.33 0.86
CA ASP A 314 16.81 -7.99 1.45
C ASP A 314 17.36 -6.97 0.45
N VAL A 315 18.46 -7.32 -0.23
CA VAL A 315 19.07 -6.50 -1.28
C VAL A 315 18.09 -6.24 -2.44
N MET A 316 17.35 -7.28 -2.85
CA MET A 316 16.34 -7.14 -3.90
C MET A 316 15.21 -6.20 -3.50
N MET A 317 14.79 -6.16 -2.23
CA MET A 317 13.68 -5.30 -1.80
C MET A 317 13.99 -3.80 -1.97
N GLN A 318 15.21 -3.37 -1.67
CA GLN A 318 15.62 -1.96 -1.83
C GLN A 318 15.46 -1.49 -3.29
N GLY A 319 15.93 -2.29 -4.24
CA GLY A 319 15.77 -1.98 -5.65
C GLY A 319 14.32 -2.16 -6.14
N LEU A 320 13.60 -3.17 -5.64
CA LEU A 320 12.23 -3.49 -6.08
C LEU A 320 11.31 -2.29 -5.88
N PHE A 321 11.50 -1.51 -4.81
CA PHE A 321 10.68 -0.33 -4.56
C PHE A 321 10.97 0.85 -5.48
N LEU A 322 12.20 0.96 -6.01
CA LEU A 322 12.51 1.91 -7.09
C LEU A 322 11.76 1.52 -8.37
N ALA A 323 11.79 0.24 -8.74
CA ALA A 323 11.01 -0.26 -9.88
C ALA A 323 9.50 -0.10 -9.66
N TYR A 324 9.01 -0.35 -8.45
CA TYR A 324 7.61 -0.16 -8.09
C TYR A 324 7.18 1.31 -8.23
N LEU A 325 7.97 2.26 -7.71
CA LEU A 325 7.73 3.69 -7.85
C LEU A 325 7.57 4.10 -9.32
N VAL A 326 8.58 3.82 -10.14
CA VAL A 326 8.56 4.21 -11.57
C VAL A 326 7.48 3.44 -12.33
N GLY A 327 7.29 2.16 -12.03
CA GLY A 327 6.24 1.32 -12.62
C GLY A 327 4.83 1.82 -12.33
N ARG A 328 4.58 2.44 -11.16
CA ARG A 328 3.29 3.08 -10.86
C ARG A 328 3.09 4.38 -11.63
N ILE A 329 4.15 5.14 -11.89
CA ILE A 329 4.09 6.27 -12.84
C ILE A 329 3.83 5.74 -14.26
N GLY A 330 4.42 4.61 -14.66
CA GLY A 330 4.07 3.92 -15.90
C GLY A 330 2.59 3.53 -15.94
N CYS A 331 2.03 2.96 -14.87
CA CYS A 331 0.61 2.62 -14.81
C CYS A 331 -0.29 3.85 -15.05
N LEU A 332 0.14 5.03 -14.58
CA LEU A 332 -0.55 6.29 -14.81
C LEU A 332 -0.61 6.61 -16.31
N THR A 333 0.52 6.55 -17.03
CA THR A 333 0.59 6.86 -18.48
C THR A 333 -0.13 5.83 -19.34
N TYR A 334 -0.14 4.56 -18.93
CA TYR A 334 -0.86 3.51 -19.65
C TYR A 334 -2.37 3.55 -19.46
N GLY A 335 -2.84 4.20 -18.39
CA GLY A 335 -4.24 4.15 -17.98
C GLY A 335 -4.66 2.82 -17.36
N CYS A 336 -3.75 2.09 -16.70
CA CYS A 336 -4.08 0.85 -16.00
C CYS A 336 -4.12 1.06 -14.49
N CYS A 337 -4.72 0.11 -13.75
CA CYS A 337 -4.85 0.19 -12.29
C CYS A 337 -5.50 1.50 -11.80
N PHE A 338 -6.47 2.02 -12.57
CA PHE A 338 -7.06 3.33 -12.32
C PHE A 338 -8.06 3.31 -11.16
N GLY A 339 -8.26 4.48 -10.57
CA GLY A 339 -9.16 4.67 -9.45
C GLY A 339 -10.63 4.74 -9.83
N ALA A 340 -11.47 4.53 -8.82
CA ALA A 340 -12.89 4.81 -8.85
C ALA A 340 -13.15 6.30 -9.14
N GLU A 341 -14.35 6.58 -9.63
CA GLU A 341 -14.81 7.94 -9.94
C GLU A 341 -14.85 8.80 -8.67
N THR A 342 -14.51 10.08 -8.80
CA THR A 342 -14.41 11.01 -7.67
C THR A 342 -14.95 12.39 -8.02
N HIS A 343 -15.55 13.04 -7.03
CA HIS A 343 -15.97 14.45 -7.10
C HIS A 343 -15.01 15.37 -6.33
N GLY A 344 -13.86 14.85 -5.88
CA GLY A 344 -12.85 15.63 -5.18
C GLY A 344 -12.05 16.54 -6.11
N GLU A 345 -11.40 17.55 -5.52
CA GLU A 345 -10.52 18.48 -6.25
C GLU A 345 -9.22 17.81 -6.74
N CYS A 346 -8.79 16.72 -6.06
CA CYS A 346 -7.63 15.92 -6.45
C CYS A 346 -8.03 14.75 -7.34
N TYR A 347 -7.98 14.96 -8.66
CA TYR A 347 -8.37 13.97 -9.66
C TYR A 347 -7.42 13.91 -10.86
N ILE A 348 -7.49 12.79 -11.57
CA ILE A 348 -7.02 12.64 -12.95
C ILE A 348 -8.18 12.28 -13.87
N ALA A 349 -8.05 12.60 -15.16
CA ALA A 349 -9.04 12.30 -16.19
C ALA A 349 -8.35 11.77 -17.45
N TYR A 350 -8.74 10.57 -17.88
CA TYR A 350 -8.24 9.98 -19.13
C TYR A 350 -9.09 10.45 -20.31
N THR A 351 -8.52 11.24 -21.21
CA THR A 351 -9.14 11.70 -22.46
C THR A 351 -8.55 11.02 -23.68
N ASN A 352 -7.33 10.45 -23.58
CA ASN A 352 -6.71 9.72 -24.67
C ASN A 352 -7.47 8.41 -24.95
N PRO A 353 -8.00 8.18 -26.17
CA PRO A 353 -8.74 6.96 -26.50
C PRO A 353 -7.90 5.68 -26.38
N GLU A 354 -6.57 5.81 -26.47
CA GLU A 354 -5.62 4.70 -26.41
C GLU A 354 -5.30 4.24 -24.98
N ALA A 355 -5.58 5.08 -23.98
CA ALA A 355 -5.38 4.75 -22.58
C ALA A 355 -6.21 3.49 -22.23
N LYS A 356 -5.60 2.55 -21.49
CA LYS A 356 -6.24 1.27 -21.16
C LYS A 356 -7.56 1.45 -20.41
N ALA A 357 -7.71 2.51 -19.62
CA ALA A 357 -8.97 2.86 -18.94
C ALA A 357 -10.10 3.03 -19.95
N ASN A 358 -9.88 3.84 -21.00
CA ASN A 358 -10.87 4.12 -22.03
C ASN A 358 -11.12 2.89 -22.92
N ARG A 359 -10.08 2.11 -23.24
CA ARG A 359 -10.22 0.83 -23.98
C ARG A 359 -11.00 -0.25 -23.23
N LEU A 360 -11.03 -0.21 -21.90
CA LEU A 360 -11.78 -1.15 -21.04
C LEU A 360 -13.18 -0.63 -20.64
N GLY A 361 -13.68 0.39 -21.35
CA GLY A 361 -15.03 0.92 -21.18
C GLY A 361 -15.19 1.91 -20.02
N ALA A 362 -14.10 2.44 -19.45
CA ALA A 362 -14.22 3.60 -18.57
C ALA A 362 -14.63 4.83 -19.39
N ARG A 363 -15.55 5.64 -18.85
CA ARG A 363 -16.00 6.87 -19.51
C ARG A 363 -14.85 7.89 -19.64
N PRO A 364 -14.51 8.35 -20.86
CA PRO A 364 -13.47 9.36 -21.06
C PRO A 364 -13.79 10.66 -20.32
N GLY A 365 -12.77 11.34 -19.81
CA GLY A 365 -12.89 12.64 -19.14
C GLY A 365 -13.45 12.60 -17.71
N VAL A 366 -13.93 11.45 -17.22
CA VAL A 366 -14.45 11.35 -15.86
C VAL A 366 -13.32 11.48 -14.83
N HIS A 367 -13.58 12.31 -13.81
CA HIS A 367 -12.66 12.52 -12.69
C HIS A 367 -12.52 11.24 -11.87
N ARG A 368 -11.27 10.80 -11.70
CA ARG A 368 -10.94 9.57 -10.98
C ARG A 368 -9.87 9.81 -9.94
N HIS A 369 -9.88 8.98 -8.91
CA HIS A 369 -8.79 8.96 -7.94
C HIS A 369 -7.47 8.62 -8.64
N PRO A 370 -6.40 9.42 -8.46
CA PRO A 370 -5.07 9.11 -8.97
C PRO A 370 -4.36 8.03 -8.14
N VAL A 371 -4.94 6.83 -8.09
CA VAL A 371 -4.45 5.70 -7.27
C VAL A 371 -3.04 5.28 -7.60
N GLN A 372 -2.64 5.45 -8.87
CA GLN A 372 -1.30 5.20 -9.31
C GLN A 372 -0.30 6.16 -8.63
N LEU A 373 -0.68 7.43 -8.42
CA LEU A 373 0.13 8.38 -7.66
C LEU A 373 0.14 8.06 -6.16
N TYR A 374 -0.99 7.58 -5.61
CA TYR A 374 -1.00 7.10 -4.21
C TYR A 374 -0.05 5.92 -4.03
N SER A 375 -0.05 4.99 -5.00
CA SER A 375 0.85 3.85 -5.04
C SER A 375 2.31 4.30 -5.23
N ALA A 376 2.57 5.29 -6.08
CA ALA A 376 3.91 5.85 -6.26
C ALA A 376 4.42 6.53 -4.97
N ALA A 377 3.58 7.32 -4.29
CA ALA A 377 3.91 7.93 -3.00
C ALA A 377 4.23 6.87 -1.94
N HIS A 378 3.45 5.78 -1.91
CA HIS A 378 3.78 4.64 -1.06
C HIS A 378 5.09 3.97 -1.47
N GLY A 379 5.40 3.88 -2.77
CA GLY A 379 6.70 3.42 -3.27
C GLY A 379 7.88 4.24 -2.74
N ILE A 380 7.73 5.57 -2.66
CA ILE A 380 8.73 6.45 -2.05
C ILE A 380 8.91 6.10 -0.56
N LEU A 381 7.81 5.95 0.18
CA LEU A 381 7.89 5.51 1.59
C LEU A 381 8.61 4.18 1.73
N MET A 382 8.32 3.21 0.85
CA MET A 382 8.98 1.90 0.86
C MET A 382 10.47 1.99 0.56
N VAL A 383 10.90 2.84 -0.38
CA VAL A 383 12.33 3.10 -0.63
C VAL A 383 12.98 3.65 0.64
N LEU A 384 12.35 4.63 1.32
CA LEU A 384 12.89 5.22 2.54
C LEU A 384 12.96 4.20 3.68
N VAL A 385 11.90 3.43 3.92
CA VAL A 385 11.84 2.43 4.99
C VAL A 385 12.84 1.30 4.73
N ALA A 386 12.87 0.73 3.53
CA ALA A 386 13.78 -0.37 3.20
C ALA A 386 15.24 0.05 3.35
N ASN A 387 15.62 1.24 2.87
CA ASN A 387 16.98 1.75 3.00
C ASN A 387 17.33 2.15 4.45
N ALA A 388 16.38 2.71 5.20
CA ALA A 388 16.61 3.03 6.62
C ALA A 388 16.83 1.75 7.44
N VAL A 389 16.04 0.69 7.22
CA VAL A 389 16.23 -0.61 7.88
C VAL A 389 17.53 -1.28 7.46
N ALA A 390 17.85 -1.27 6.16
CA ALA A 390 19.10 -1.85 5.64
C ALA A 390 20.37 -1.10 6.08
N ALA A 391 20.25 0.17 6.51
CA ALA A 391 21.35 0.94 7.08
C ALA A 391 21.70 0.51 8.51
N GLY A 392 20.77 -0.17 9.19
CA GLY A 392 20.98 -0.67 10.55
C GLY A 392 21.76 -1.99 10.60
N PRO A 393 22.28 -2.38 11.77
CA PRO A 393 22.88 -3.69 12.02
C PRO A 393 21.79 -4.76 12.16
N VAL A 394 20.94 -4.91 11.15
CA VAL A 394 19.82 -5.86 11.18
C VAL A 394 20.23 -7.24 10.66
N PRO A 395 19.67 -8.32 11.23
CA PRO A 395 19.81 -9.66 10.68
C PRO A 395 19.22 -9.81 9.26
N ALA A 396 19.72 -10.80 8.52
CA ALA A 396 19.22 -11.15 7.20
C ALA A 396 17.72 -11.51 7.25
N GLY A 397 16.95 -10.97 6.31
CA GLY A 397 15.50 -11.13 6.20
C GLY A 397 14.70 -10.00 6.84
N THR A 398 15.32 -9.13 7.63
CA THR A 398 14.62 -8.05 8.34
C THR A 398 14.06 -7.03 7.36
N VAL A 399 14.84 -6.64 6.34
CA VAL A 399 14.39 -5.70 5.30
C VAL A 399 13.22 -6.31 4.56
N THR A 400 13.30 -7.58 4.17
CA THR A 400 12.23 -8.32 3.50
C THR A 400 10.96 -8.41 4.33
N ALA A 401 11.08 -8.77 5.61
CA ALA A 401 9.94 -8.91 6.52
C ALA A 401 9.18 -7.59 6.68
N ILE A 402 9.90 -6.50 7.02
CA ILE A 402 9.31 -5.17 7.16
C ILE A 402 8.73 -4.69 5.83
N SER A 403 9.43 -4.96 4.72
CA SER A 403 8.99 -4.63 3.38
C SER A 403 7.66 -5.28 3.02
N LEU A 404 7.46 -6.55 3.36
CA LEU A 404 6.21 -7.28 3.12
C LEU A 404 5.05 -6.74 3.96
N VAL A 405 5.30 -6.45 5.25
CA VAL A 405 4.29 -5.86 6.14
C VAL A 405 3.83 -4.50 5.60
N PHE A 406 4.76 -3.60 5.34
CA PHE A 406 4.43 -2.26 4.84
C PHE A 406 3.82 -2.30 3.45
N LEU A 407 4.33 -3.17 2.56
CA LEU A 407 3.77 -3.34 1.22
C LEU A 407 2.30 -3.79 1.28
N GLY A 408 1.98 -4.78 2.13
CA GLY A 408 0.62 -5.26 2.33
C GLY A 408 -0.30 -4.17 2.88
N ILE A 409 0.19 -3.39 3.84
CA ILE A 409 -0.54 -2.28 4.43
C ILE A 409 -0.87 -1.19 3.39
N GLY A 410 0.12 -0.68 2.65
CA GLY A 410 -0.14 0.32 1.60
C GLY A 410 -0.93 -0.24 0.41
N ARG A 411 -0.87 -1.55 0.16
CA ARG A 411 -1.74 -2.21 -0.83
C ARG A 411 -3.20 -2.20 -0.38
N THR A 412 -3.47 -2.44 0.90
CA THR A 412 -4.81 -2.32 1.49
C THR A 412 -5.39 -0.92 1.29
N PHE A 413 -4.57 0.11 1.51
CA PHE A 413 -4.92 1.51 1.22
C PHE A 413 -5.28 1.69 -0.26
N THR A 414 -4.37 1.38 -1.17
CA THR A 414 -4.55 1.69 -2.60
C THR A 414 -5.68 0.90 -3.24
N GLU A 415 -5.92 -0.34 -2.78
CA GLU A 415 -7.04 -1.18 -3.21
C GLU A 415 -8.41 -0.54 -2.89
N SER A 416 -8.50 0.22 -1.80
CA SER A 416 -9.74 0.93 -1.42
C SER A 416 -10.15 2.04 -2.39
N PHE A 417 -9.22 2.56 -3.22
CA PHE A 417 -9.51 3.56 -4.26
C PHE A 417 -9.72 2.98 -5.64
N ARG A 418 -9.47 1.69 -5.86
CA ARG A 418 -9.45 1.13 -7.20
C ARG A 418 -10.85 1.02 -7.79
N ASP A 419 -10.95 1.29 -9.08
CA ASP A 419 -12.17 0.98 -9.81
C ASP A 419 -12.25 -0.54 -9.98
N ARG A 420 -13.40 -1.12 -9.61
CA ARG A 420 -13.73 -2.56 -9.70
C ARG A 420 -13.02 -3.48 -8.70
N PRO A 421 -13.41 -3.47 -7.42
CA PRO A 421 -13.14 -4.61 -6.59
C PRO A 421 -14.10 -5.75 -6.96
N ARG A 422 -13.58 -6.90 -7.39
CA ARG A 422 -14.32 -8.17 -7.30
C ARG A 422 -14.59 -8.41 -5.80
N PRO A 423 -15.83 -8.24 -5.32
CA PRO A 423 -16.08 -8.29 -3.89
C PRO A 423 -15.88 -9.74 -3.41
N LEU A 424 -15.12 -9.88 -2.33
CA LEU A 424 -15.00 -11.07 -1.52
C LEU A 424 -15.90 -10.87 -0.30
N TRP A 425 -16.97 -11.68 -0.21
CA TRP A 425 -17.96 -11.64 0.87
C TRP A 425 -18.61 -10.26 1.12
N GLY A 426 -18.67 -9.40 0.09
CA GLY A 426 -19.34 -8.10 0.16
C GLY A 426 -18.65 -7.02 1.01
N LEU A 427 -17.52 -7.32 1.66
CA LEU A 427 -16.77 -6.39 2.52
C LEU A 427 -15.35 -6.13 2.03
N PHE A 428 -14.69 -7.15 1.50
CA PHE A 428 -13.30 -7.07 1.04
C PHE A 428 -13.20 -7.39 -0.44
N THR A 429 -11.99 -7.38 -0.97
CA THR A 429 -11.70 -7.64 -2.39
C THR A 429 -10.61 -8.71 -2.42
N TYR A 430 -10.47 -9.43 -3.53
CA TYR A 430 -9.33 -10.35 -3.69
C TYR A 430 -7.98 -9.61 -3.54
N GLY A 431 -7.92 -8.32 -3.88
CA GLY A 431 -6.74 -7.49 -3.64
C GLY A 431 -6.45 -7.28 -2.15
N HIS A 432 -7.48 -7.14 -1.30
CA HIS A 432 -7.32 -7.09 0.15
C HIS A 432 -6.82 -8.42 0.71
N ALA A 433 -7.37 -9.55 0.25
CA ALA A 433 -6.90 -10.87 0.69
C ALA A 433 -5.39 -11.06 0.37
N GLY A 434 -4.97 -10.70 -0.84
CA GLY A 434 -3.54 -10.71 -1.20
C GLY A 434 -2.70 -9.73 -0.38
N ALA A 435 -3.24 -8.57 -0.02
CA ALA A 435 -2.56 -7.59 0.82
C ALA A 435 -2.35 -8.13 2.26
N TRP A 436 -3.36 -8.72 2.87
CA TRP A 436 -3.27 -9.34 4.20
C TRP A 436 -2.36 -10.57 4.21
N ALA A 437 -2.31 -11.34 3.12
CA ALA A 437 -1.36 -12.44 2.98
C ALA A 437 0.10 -11.94 3.01
N LEU A 438 0.39 -10.78 2.40
CA LEU A 438 1.73 -10.16 2.48
C LEU A 438 2.04 -9.70 3.91
N VAL A 439 1.07 -9.10 4.61
CA VAL A 439 1.23 -8.71 6.03
C VAL A 439 1.54 -9.93 6.88
N ALA A 440 0.76 -11.00 6.76
CA ALA A 440 0.97 -12.23 7.51
C ALA A 440 2.33 -12.88 7.20
N ALA A 441 2.72 -12.96 5.93
CA ALA A 441 4.01 -13.52 5.53
C ALA A 441 5.19 -12.69 6.08
N GLY A 442 5.12 -11.36 5.99
CA GLY A 442 6.14 -10.48 6.54
C GLY A 442 6.23 -10.57 8.07
N TRP A 443 5.09 -10.61 8.76
CA TRP A 443 5.04 -10.71 10.21
C TRP A 443 5.57 -12.08 10.69
N LEU A 444 5.17 -13.19 10.07
CA LEU A 444 5.70 -14.51 10.39
C LEU A 444 7.22 -14.58 10.18
N LEU A 445 7.72 -14.03 9.06
CA LEU A 445 9.16 -13.97 8.81
C LEU A 445 9.88 -13.16 9.90
N LEU A 446 9.35 -11.99 10.28
CA LEU A 446 9.97 -11.11 11.27
C LEU A 446 10.19 -11.80 12.63
N PHE A 447 9.25 -12.64 13.05
CA PHE A 447 9.33 -13.38 14.31
C PHE A 447 10.19 -14.64 14.23
N GLN A 448 10.48 -15.14 13.03
CA GLN A 448 11.40 -16.27 12.81
C GLN A 448 12.87 -15.85 12.71
N ILE A 449 13.15 -14.56 12.50
CA ILE A 449 14.52 -14.04 12.44
C ILE A 449 15.16 -14.14 13.82
N ASP A 450 16.30 -14.84 13.93
CA ASP A 450 17.07 -14.92 15.17
C ASP A 450 17.82 -13.60 15.44
N PRO A 451 17.56 -12.90 16.56
CA PRO A 451 18.30 -11.69 16.92
C PRO A 451 19.80 -11.91 17.12
N ALA A 452 20.24 -13.13 17.43
CA ALA A 452 21.65 -13.46 17.59
C ALA A 452 22.37 -13.74 16.26
N SER A 453 21.64 -13.83 15.15
CA SER A 453 22.25 -14.07 13.85
C SER A 453 23.05 -12.87 13.36
N THR A 454 24.15 -13.14 12.64
CA THR A 454 25.07 -12.10 12.17
C THR A 454 24.33 -11.07 11.33
N ALA A 455 24.47 -9.79 11.70
CA ALA A 455 23.93 -8.70 10.91
C ALA A 455 24.46 -8.81 9.47
N ALA A 456 23.60 -8.56 8.48
CA ALA A 456 23.99 -8.67 7.07
C ALA A 456 25.06 -7.63 6.65
N GLY A 457 25.45 -6.71 7.54
CA GLY A 457 26.29 -5.56 7.27
C GLY A 457 25.45 -4.38 6.77
N PRO A 458 25.73 -3.13 7.17
CA PRO A 458 25.00 -1.97 6.64
C PRO A 458 25.42 -1.73 5.18
N HIS A 459 24.48 -1.86 4.25
CA HIS A 459 24.74 -1.56 2.84
C HIS A 459 23.71 -0.56 2.32
N THR A 460 24.05 0.72 2.49
CA THR A 460 23.38 1.85 1.83
C THR A 460 24.15 2.25 0.59
N TRP A 461 23.44 2.80 -0.41
CA TRP A 461 24.07 3.32 -1.63
C TRP A 461 25.15 4.38 -1.33
N THR A 462 26.30 4.29 -2.00
CA THR A 462 27.41 5.25 -1.91
C THR A 462 27.88 5.71 -3.31
N PHE A 463 28.69 6.77 -3.40
CA PHE A 463 29.28 7.21 -4.68
C PHE A 463 30.17 6.14 -5.36
N GLY A 464 30.68 5.14 -4.61
CA GLY A 464 31.44 4.00 -5.16
C GLY A 464 30.62 3.10 -6.09
N ASP A 465 29.29 3.18 -6.00
CA ASP A 465 28.35 2.34 -6.73
C ASP A 465 28.40 2.55 -8.25
N PHE A 466 28.86 3.70 -8.73
CA PHE A 466 28.92 3.98 -10.17
C PHE A 466 29.96 3.11 -10.89
N ARG A 467 31.15 2.91 -10.29
CA ARG A 467 32.19 2.04 -10.87
C ARG A 467 31.75 0.57 -10.88
N THR A 468 31.06 0.15 -9.82
CA THR A 468 30.49 -1.18 -9.69
C THR A 468 29.38 -1.42 -10.72
N ALA A 469 28.47 -0.45 -10.88
CA ALA A 469 27.42 -0.51 -11.89
C ALA A 469 28.00 -0.56 -13.30
N LEU A 470 29.08 0.19 -13.57
CA LEU A 470 29.83 0.07 -14.81
C LEU A 470 30.40 -1.34 -14.95
N ALA A 471 31.09 -1.92 -13.98
CA ALA A 471 31.60 -3.29 -14.11
C ALA A 471 30.49 -4.36 -14.32
N ALA A 472 29.27 -4.10 -13.84
CA ALA A 472 28.09 -4.95 -14.02
C ALA A 472 27.25 -4.62 -15.28
N TRP A 473 27.69 -3.65 -16.10
CA TRP A 473 26.88 -3.07 -17.19
C TRP A 473 26.29 -4.07 -18.19
N PRO A 474 26.96 -5.16 -18.61
CA PRO A 474 26.43 -6.03 -19.66
C PRO A 474 25.11 -6.69 -19.24
N GLY A 475 25.07 -7.24 -18.02
CA GLY A 475 23.87 -7.87 -17.49
C GLY A 475 22.77 -6.87 -17.12
N ILE A 476 23.15 -5.69 -16.60
CA ILE A 476 22.20 -4.59 -16.33
C ILE A 476 21.52 -4.14 -17.63
N LEU A 477 22.29 -3.91 -18.69
CA LEU A 477 21.78 -3.49 -19.99
C LEU A 477 20.89 -4.58 -20.59
N ALA A 478 21.36 -5.83 -20.61
CA ALA A 478 20.60 -6.95 -21.16
C ALA A 478 19.26 -7.13 -20.41
N GLY A 479 19.26 -7.09 -19.08
CA GLY A 479 18.02 -7.21 -18.29
C GLY A 479 17.05 -6.05 -18.51
N THR A 480 17.58 -4.83 -18.68
CA THR A 480 16.80 -3.64 -19.02
C THR A 480 16.14 -3.76 -20.40
N LEU A 481 16.89 -4.27 -21.39
CA LEU A 481 16.37 -4.52 -22.74
C LEU A 481 15.29 -5.60 -22.75
N VAL A 482 15.42 -6.65 -21.93
CA VAL A 482 14.35 -7.66 -21.73
C VAL A 482 13.07 -6.99 -21.23
N ALA A 483 13.15 -6.11 -20.23
CA ALA A 483 12.00 -5.38 -19.72
C ALA A 483 11.38 -4.44 -20.78
N LEU A 484 12.21 -3.74 -21.55
CA LEU A 484 11.76 -2.85 -22.62
C LEU A 484 11.05 -3.60 -23.75
N ALA A 485 11.59 -4.75 -24.16
CA ALA A 485 10.95 -5.61 -25.16
C ALA A 485 9.64 -6.20 -24.64
N ALA A 486 9.63 -6.71 -23.40
CA ALA A 486 8.45 -7.33 -22.82
C ALA A 486 7.28 -6.34 -22.58
N PHE A 487 7.58 -5.12 -22.16
CA PHE A 487 6.53 -4.16 -21.73
C PHE A 487 6.38 -2.93 -22.63
N GLY A 488 7.33 -2.66 -23.53
CA GLY A 488 7.38 -1.44 -24.33
C GLY A 488 7.05 -1.60 -25.80
N THR A 489 7.35 -2.74 -26.42
CA THR A 489 7.17 -2.91 -27.86
C THR A 489 5.84 -3.59 -28.16
N HIS A 490 4.93 -2.85 -28.79
CA HIS A 490 3.69 -3.37 -29.35
C HIS A 490 3.71 -3.26 -30.88
N ARG A 491 2.90 -4.09 -31.56
CA ARG A 491 2.81 -4.16 -33.02
C ARG A 491 1.38 -3.94 -33.49
N ASN A 492 1.18 -3.07 -34.48
CA ASN A 492 -0.09 -2.64 -35.10
C ASN A 492 -1.06 -1.91 -34.15
N ARG A 493 -1.38 -2.48 -32.99
CA ARG A 493 -2.31 -1.94 -32.00
C ARG A 493 -1.72 -2.04 -30.59
N LEU A 494 -2.26 -1.27 -29.64
CA LEU A 494 -1.79 -1.35 -28.26
C LEU A 494 -2.29 -2.64 -27.58
N GLY A 495 -1.37 -3.38 -26.98
CA GLY A 495 -1.65 -4.65 -26.30
C GLY A 495 -1.47 -5.87 -27.18
N THR A 496 -0.87 -5.71 -28.37
CA THR A 496 -0.46 -6.81 -29.26
C THR A 496 1.06 -6.76 -29.42
N TRP A 497 1.75 -7.88 -29.18
CA TRP A 497 3.22 -7.99 -29.25
C TRP A 497 3.68 -8.65 -30.55
N PHE A 498 2.92 -9.66 -30.99
CA PHE A 498 3.10 -10.37 -32.25
C PHE A 498 1.80 -10.22 -33.02
N GLY A 499 1.88 -9.75 -34.27
CA GLY A 499 0.74 -9.38 -35.09
C GLY A 499 1.13 -9.06 -36.51
#